data_AF-A0A383CBX6-F1
#
_entry.id   AF-A0A383CBX6-F1
#
_cell.length_a   1.000
_cell.length_b   1.000
_cell.length_c   1.000
_cell.angle_alpha   90.00
_cell.angle_beta   90.00
_cell.angle_gamma   90.00
#
_symmetry.space_group_name_H-M   'P 1'
#
loop_
_entity.id
_entity.type
_entity.pdbx_description
1 polymer ?
#
loop_
_entity_poly.entity_id
_entity_poly.type
_entity_poly.pdbx_seq_one_letter_code
_entity_poly.pdbx_strand_id
1 'polypeptide(L)' 'MENKLDIAKDWLPRYTGMPLKDFGHNILLTNFSDY' A
#
# COMPACT_ATOMS: atom_id res chain seq x y z
N MET A 1 0.52 3.37 22.32
CA MET A 1 -0.56 2.73 21.55
C MET A 1 -0.17 2.83 20.10
N GLU A 2 -0.02 1.70 19.40
CA GLU A 2 0.27 1.72 17.97
C GLU A 2 -0.99 2.22 17.24
N ASN A 3 -0.88 3.35 16.55
CA ASN A 3 -2.01 3.92 15.82
C ASN A 3 -2.34 2.99 14.64
N LYS A 4 -3.62 2.89 14.27
CA LYS A 4 -4.04 2.17 13.06
C LYS A 4 -3.25 2.64 11.82
N LEU A 5 -2.90 3.92 11.79
CA LEU A 5 -2.07 4.49 10.73
C LEU A 5 -0.65 3.92 10.71
N ASP A 6 -0.04 3.70 11.88
CA ASP A 6 1.32 3.17 11.98
C ASP A 6 1.37 1.71 11.54
N ILE A 7 0.35 0.93 11.92
CA ILE A 7 0.18 -0.46 11.48
C ILE A 7 0.01 -0.52 9.95
N ALA A 8 -0.85 0.33 9.39
CA ALA A 8 -1.07 0.37 7.94
C ALA A 8 0.20 0.76 7.16
N LYS A 9 0.98 1.72 7.68
CA LYS A 9 2.27 2.14 7.09
C LYS A 9 3.31 1.02 7.11
N ASP A 10 3.33 0.19 8.14
CA ASP A 10 4.23 -0.95 8.21
C ASP A 10 3.82 -2.09 7.25
N TRP A 11 2.52 -2.35 7.12
CA TRP A 11 2.01 -3.50 6.36
C TRP A 11 1.96 -3.24 4.85
N LEU A 12 1.51 -2.05 4.42
CA LEU A 12 1.32 -1.73 3.01
C LEU A 12 2.56 -2.01 2.12
N PRO A 13 3.80 -1.59 2.50
CA PRO A 13 4.97 -1.90 1.69
C PRO A 13 5.35 -3.38 1.68
N ARG A 14 5.00 -4.14 2.73
CA ARG A 14 5.28 -5.58 2.80
C ARG A 14 4.43 -6.38 1.82
N TYR A 15 3.16 -6.01 1.67
CA TYR A 15 2.23 -6.72 0.78
C TYR A 15 2.31 -6.25 -0.68
N THR A 16 2.67 -5.00 -0.91
CA THR A 16 2.78 -4.44 -2.28
C THR A 16 4.19 -4.54 -2.86
N GLY A 17 5.21 -4.73 -2.01
CA GLY A 17 6.62 -4.65 -2.41
C GLY A 17 7.07 -3.24 -2.78
N MET A 18 6.23 -2.22 -2.56
CA MET A 18 6.45 -0.84 -2.99
C MET A 18 6.55 0.10 -1.78
N PRO A 19 7.51 1.03 -1.74
CA PRO A 19 7.65 1.94 -0.61
C PRO A 19 6.53 2.99 -0.60
N LEU A 20 6.10 3.40 0.60
CA LEU A 20 4.98 4.33 0.80
C LEU A 20 5.10 5.66 0.03
N LYS A 21 6.32 6.14 -0.18
CA LYS A 21 6.60 7.40 -0.88
C LYS A 21 6.25 7.37 -2.38
N ASP A 22 6.16 6.18 -2.97
CA ASP A 22 5.91 6.02 -4.40
C ASP A 22 4.40 5.92 -4.67
N PHE A 23 3.55 5.81 -3.64
CA PHE A 23 2.09 5.79 -3.80
C PHE A 23 1.59 7.16 -4.26
N GLY A 24 0.91 7.19 -5.40
CA GLY A 24 0.28 8.39 -5.93
C GLY A 24 -1.02 8.75 -5.21
N HIS A 25 -1.56 9.94 -5.53
CA HIS A 25 -2.84 10.39 -5.00
C HIS A 25 -4.02 9.53 -5.48
N ASN A 26 -3.91 8.95 -6.67
CA ASN A 26 -4.93 8.09 -7.27
C ASN A 26 -4.41 6.66 -7.31
N ILE A 27 -5.17 5.73 -6.74
CA ILE A 27 -4.86 4.29 -6.72
C ILE A 27 -5.89 3.56 -7.57
N LEU A 28 -5.41 2.74 -8.50
CA LEU A 28 -6.24 1.81 -9.25
C LEU A 28 -6.01 0.40 -8.70
N LEU A 29 -7.10 -0.31 -8.41
CA LEU A 29 -7.06 -1.71 -7.99
C LEU A 29 -7.59 -2.56 -9.13
N THR A 30 -6.83 -3.59 -9.50
CA THR A 30 -7.22 -4.58 -10.50
C THR A 30 -7.10 -5.97 -9.92
N ASN A 31 -8.06 -6.83 -10.29
CA ASN A 31 -8.02 -8.26 -10.00
C ASN A 31 -7.64 -9.08 -11.24
N PHE A 32 -7.24 -8.41 -12.32
CA PHE A 32 -6.76 -9.02 -13.56
C PHE A 32 -5.23 -8.96 -13.56
N SER A 33 -4.58 -10.12 -13.61
CA SER A 33 -3.11 -10.21 -13.62
C SER A 33 -2.48 -9.69 -14.91
N ASP A 34 -3.25 -9.60 -15.99
CA ASP A 34 -2.81 -9.15 -17.33
C ASP A 34 -3.24 -7.71 -17.64
N TYR A 35 -3.53 -6.91 -16.61
CA TYR A 35 -3.84 -5.47 -16.72
C TYR A 35 -2.58 -4.63 -16.64
#